data_AF-A0A2H0WEE5-F1
#
_entry.id   AF-A0A2H0WEE5-F1
#
_cell.length_a   1.000
_cell.length_b   1.000
_cell.length_c   1.000
_cell.angle_alpha   90.00
_cell.angle_beta   90.00
_cell.angle_gamma   90.00
#
_symmetry.space_group_name_H-M   'P 1'
#
loop_
_entity.id
_entity.type
_entity.pdbx_description
1 polymer ?
#
loop_
_entity_poly.entity_id
_entity_poly.type
_entity_poly.pdbx_seq_one_letter_code
_entity_poly.pdbx_strand_id
1 'polypeptide(L)'
;MIDRFQKFFKLYRAPIFSGILIGTTYIPFPPWALAFCYMPLWYFALRKTSFGKQIFIGAWWTQFILTLIGFHWISFVSHSYGYFPWPVAIIVLLLFAAAVHLYIPLSLWLGHWLRQKFSLSEGATLITWALLLVLGEIFWPSIFRWNLGYTLLWIHS
;
A
#
# COMPACT_ATOMS: atom_id res chain seq x y z
N MET A 1 -3.34 27.78 3.46
CA MET A 1 -3.83 26.42 3.16
C MET A 1 -3.05 25.76 2.01
N ILE A 2 -2.84 26.47 0.90
CA ILE A 2 -2.07 26.01 -0.29
C ILE A 2 -0.64 25.55 0.05
N ASP A 3 0.10 26.28 0.90
CA ASP A 3 1.48 25.91 1.29
C ASP A 3 1.57 24.56 2.04
N ARG A 4 0.59 24.24 2.90
CA ARG A 4 0.56 22.95 3.61
C ARG A 4 0.30 21.79 2.66
N PHE A 5 -0.59 21.99 1.68
CA PHE A 5 -0.91 21.00 0.67
C PHE A 5 0.30 20.72 -0.24
N GLN A 6 1.00 21.77 -0.69
CA GLN A 6 2.22 21.62 -1.48
C GLN A 6 3.31 20.88 -0.72
N LYS A 7 3.53 21.20 0.57
CA LYS A 7 4.48 20.48 1.44
C LYS A 7 4.13 19.00 1.59
N PHE A 8 2.83 18.70 1.76
CA PHE A 8 2.34 17.32 1.82
C PHE A 8 2.66 16.56 0.53
N PHE A 9 2.26 17.07 -0.64
CA PHE A 9 2.52 16.41 -1.92
C PHE A 9 4.02 16.27 -2.19
N LYS A 10 4.82 17.28 -1.87
CA LYS A 10 6.27 17.22 -2.02
C LYS A 10 6.89 16.10 -1.19
N LEU A 11 6.38 15.85 0.02
CA LEU A 11 6.85 14.80 0.91
C LEU A 11 6.37 13.41 0.46
N TYR A 12 5.06 13.26 0.18
CA TYR A 12 4.42 11.96 -0.05
C TYR A 12 4.29 11.55 -1.52
N ARG A 13 4.86 12.30 -2.47
CA ARG A 13 4.86 11.95 -3.91
C ARG A 13 5.34 10.53 -4.20
N ALA A 14 6.39 10.08 -3.51
CA ALA A 14 6.98 8.76 -3.76
C ALA A 14 6.10 7.62 -3.23
N PRO A 15 5.56 7.68 -2.00
CA PRO A 15 4.53 6.73 -1.56
C PRO A 15 3.28 6.71 -2.43
N ILE A 16 2.77 7.88 -2.85
CA ILE A 16 1.61 7.99 -3.75
C ILE A 16 1.91 7.28 -5.07
N PHE A 17 3.08 7.56 -5.66
CA PHE A 17 3.51 6.93 -6.90
C PHE A 17 3.65 5.41 -6.77
N SER A 18 4.21 4.91 -5.65
CA SER A 18 4.25 3.47 -5.35
C SER A 18 2.84 2.86 -5.33
N GLY A 19 1.85 3.55 -4.74
CA GLY A 19 0.47 3.09 -4.73
C GLY A 19 -0.12 2.94 -6.13
N ILE A 20 0.19 3.87 -7.04
CA ILE A 20 -0.22 3.79 -8.46
C ILE A 20 0.47 2.61 -9.15
N LEU A 21 1.78 2.45 -8.96
CA LEU A 21 2.55 1.34 -9.56
C LEU A 21 1.98 -0.01 -9.12
N ILE A 22 1.74 -0.19 -7.82
CA ILE A 22 1.18 -1.43 -7.29
C ILE A 22 -0.23 -1.65 -7.83
N GLY A 23 -1.12 -0.65 -7.70
CA GLY A 23 -2.52 -0.77 -8.13
C GLY A 23 -2.69 -1.07 -9.62
N THR A 24 -1.78 -0.58 -10.47
CA THR A 24 -1.79 -0.81 -11.92
C THR A 24 -0.94 -1.99 -12.37
N THR A 25 -0.37 -2.75 -11.42
CA THR A 25 0.36 -4.00 -11.67
C THR A 25 -0.50 -5.22 -11.32
N TYR A 26 -1.76 -5.00 -10.95
CA TYR A 26 -2.72 -6.05 -10.59
C TYR A 26 -3.79 -6.27 -11.65
N ILE A 27 -4.33 -7.49 -11.68
CA ILE A 27 -5.46 -7.89 -12.54
C ILE A 27 -6.58 -6.83 -12.45
N PRO A 28 -7.09 -6.31 -13.59
CA PRO A 28 -6.90 -6.79 -14.97
C PRO A 28 -5.68 -6.21 -15.71
N PHE A 29 -4.84 -5.41 -15.06
CA PHE A 29 -3.64 -4.85 -15.66
C PHE A 29 -2.48 -5.86 -15.70
N PRO A 30 -1.56 -5.75 -16.68
CA PRO A 30 -0.36 -6.58 -16.71
C PRO A 30 0.58 -6.26 -15.54
N PRO A 31 1.43 -7.20 -15.10
CA PRO A 31 2.41 -7.02 -14.02
C PRO A 31 3.62 -6.13 -14.41
N TRP A 32 3.38 -5.01 -15.08
CA TRP A 32 4.41 -4.21 -15.74
C TRP A 32 5.42 -3.56 -14.77
N ALA A 33 5.01 -3.23 -13.54
CA ALA A 33 5.89 -2.64 -12.53
C ALA A 33 6.23 -3.59 -11.39
N LEU A 34 5.93 -4.89 -11.51
CA LEU A 34 6.02 -5.85 -10.41
C LEU A 34 7.39 -5.84 -9.72
N ALA A 35 8.47 -5.79 -10.49
CA ALA A 35 9.84 -5.80 -9.98
C ALA A 35 10.24 -4.56 -9.16
N PHE A 36 9.56 -3.42 -9.34
CA PHE A 36 9.98 -2.13 -8.75
C PHE A 36 8.84 -1.33 -8.10
N CYS A 37 7.63 -1.86 -8.03
CA CYS A 37 6.44 -1.14 -7.57
C CYS A 37 6.54 -0.60 -6.13
N TYR A 38 7.25 -1.29 -5.23
CA TYR A 38 7.54 -0.83 -3.87
C TYR A 38 8.75 0.09 -3.74
N MET A 39 9.61 0.18 -4.76
CA MET A 39 10.87 0.92 -4.68
C MET A 39 10.67 2.41 -4.30
N PRO A 40 9.67 3.15 -4.82
CA PRO A 40 9.47 4.54 -4.41
C PRO A 40 9.08 4.68 -2.93
N LEU A 41 8.29 3.75 -2.38
CA LEU A 41 7.91 3.73 -0.97
C LEU A 41 9.13 3.46 -0.08
N TRP A 42 9.95 2.46 -0.42
CA TRP A 42 11.16 2.12 0.32
C TRP A 42 12.20 3.25 0.24
N TYR A 43 12.38 3.88 -0.92
CA TYR A 43 13.23 5.05 -1.07
C TYR A 43 12.79 6.20 -0.15
N PHE A 44 11.48 6.46 -0.08
CA PHE A 44 10.92 7.46 0.84
C PHE A 44 11.27 7.14 2.31
N ALA A 45 11.02 5.90 2.75
CA ALA A 45 11.28 5.49 4.13
C ALA A 45 12.78 5.43 4.49
N LEU A 46 13.66 5.13 3.52
CA LEU A 46 15.11 5.09 3.77
C LEU A 46 15.77 6.48 3.77
N ARG A 47 15.35 7.35 2.83
CA ARG A 47 16.11 8.55 2.45
C ARG A 47 15.40 9.87 2.72
N LYS A 48 14.07 9.89 2.82
CA LYS A 48 13.32 11.15 2.93
C LYS A 48 12.85 11.48 4.32
N THR A 49 12.75 10.50 5.22
CA THR A 49 12.32 10.73 6.59
C THR A 49 12.90 9.70 7.55
N SER A 50 13.13 10.10 8.80
CA SER A 50 13.47 9.22 9.92
C SER A 50 12.33 9.10 10.93
N PHE A 51 11.20 9.78 10.69
CA PHE A 51 10.07 9.81 11.61
C PHE A 51 9.09 8.68 11.30
N GLY A 52 8.95 7.74 12.24
CA GLY A 52 8.04 6.58 12.09
C GLY A 52 6.60 6.96 11.72
N LYS A 53 6.08 8.08 12.26
CA LYS A 53 4.75 8.59 11.91
C LYS A 53 4.63 8.94 10.41
N GLN A 54 5.65 9.56 9.82
CA GLN A 54 5.64 9.91 8.40
C GLN A 54 5.79 8.66 7.52
N ILE A 55 6.57 7.68 7.96
CA ILE A 55 6.68 6.37 7.27
C ILE A 55 5.33 5.67 7.25
N PHE A 56 4.66 5.59 8.40
CA PHE A 56 3.33 5.00 8.50
C PHE A 56 2.32 5.73 7.60
N ILE A 57 2.24 7.06 7.67
CA ILE A 57 1.31 7.84 6.83
C ILE A 57 1.62 7.66 5.34
N GLY A 58 2.90 7.66 4.95
CA GLY A 58 3.29 7.44 3.56
C GLY A 58 2.85 6.07 3.06
N ALA A 59 3.18 5.01 3.80
CA ALA A 59 2.76 3.65 3.46
C ALA A 59 1.23 3.48 3.53
N TRP A 60 0.54 4.23 4.39
CA TRP A 60 -0.93 4.25 4.43
C TRP A 60 -1.51 4.84 3.14
N TRP A 61 -0.91 5.91 2.60
CA TRP A 61 -1.31 6.43 1.29
C TRP A 61 -1.01 5.47 0.14
N THR A 62 0.13 4.78 0.19
CA THR A 62 0.44 3.71 -0.78
C THR A 62 -0.66 2.64 -0.77
N GLN A 63 -1.00 2.11 0.41
CA GLN A 63 -2.02 1.06 0.53
C GLN A 63 -3.43 1.56 0.19
N PHE A 64 -3.74 2.81 0.52
CA PHE A 64 -5.02 3.41 0.19
C PHE A 64 -5.21 3.52 -1.33
N ILE A 65 -4.22 4.06 -2.02
CA ILE A 65 -4.28 4.26 -3.48
C ILE A 65 -4.27 2.93 -4.22
N LEU A 66 -3.39 1.99 -3.86
CA LEU A 66 -3.40 0.68 -4.52
C LEU A 66 -4.74 -0.03 -4.32
N THR A 67 -5.36 0.12 -3.14
CA THR A 67 -6.66 -0.50 -2.86
C THR A 67 -7.77 0.18 -3.66
N LEU A 68 -7.77 1.51 -3.76
CA LEU A 68 -8.74 2.21 -4.59
C LEU A 68 -8.67 1.74 -6.04
N ILE A 69 -7.48 1.51 -6.59
CA ILE A 69 -7.33 1.03 -7.97
C ILE A 69 -7.75 -0.44 -8.07
N GLY A 70 -7.22 -1.32 -7.23
CA GLY A 70 -7.45 -2.77 -7.31
C GLY A 70 -8.86 -3.20 -6.88
N PHE A 71 -9.54 -2.40 -6.07
CA PHE A 71 -10.82 -2.74 -5.44
C PHE A 71 -11.94 -1.72 -5.67
N HIS A 72 -11.81 -0.84 -6.67
CA HIS A 72 -12.88 0.11 -7.03
C HIS A 72 -14.25 -0.57 -7.23
N TRP A 73 -14.25 -1.83 -7.69
CA TRP A 73 -15.44 -2.66 -7.91
C TRP A 73 -16.26 -2.91 -6.63
N ILE A 74 -15.68 -2.74 -5.43
CA ILE A 74 -16.42 -2.86 -4.16
C ILE A 74 -17.56 -1.84 -4.07
N SER A 75 -17.38 -0.64 -4.63
CA SER A 75 -18.45 0.36 -4.68
C SER A 75 -19.65 -0.14 -5.50
N PHE A 76 -19.38 -0.75 -6.66
CA PHE A 76 -20.42 -1.35 -7.49
C PHE A 76 -21.12 -2.51 -6.77
N VAL A 77 -20.36 -3.42 -6.15
CA VAL A 77 -20.94 -4.56 -5.42
C VAL A 77 -21.80 -4.10 -4.24
N SER A 78 -21.33 -3.10 -3.50
CA SER A 78 -22.06 -2.52 -2.37
C SER A 78 -23.36 -1.85 -2.80
N HIS A 79 -23.35 -1.19 -3.97
CA HIS A 79 -24.56 -0.57 -4.55
C HIS A 79 -25.55 -1.63 -5.06
N SER A 80 -25.08 -2.55 -5.90
CA SER A 80 -25.93 -3.49 -6.62
C SER A 80 -26.45 -4.64 -5.76
N TYR A 81 -25.62 -5.16 -4.85
CA TYR A 81 -25.97 -6.33 -4.04
C TYR A 81 -26.17 -6.00 -2.56
N GLY A 82 -25.54 -4.92 -2.08
CA GLY A 82 -25.79 -4.37 -0.74
C GLY A 82 -26.97 -3.41 -0.67
N TYR A 83 -27.57 -3.06 -1.81
CA TYR A 83 -28.68 -2.11 -1.95
C TYR A 83 -28.39 -0.72 -1.34
N PHE A 84 -27.12 -0.35 -1.18
CA PHE A 84 -26.75 0.97 -0.69
C PHE A 84 -26.90 2.03 -1.79
N PRO A 85 -27.35 3.26 -1.46
CA PRO A 85 -27.29 4.36 -2.42
C PRO A 85 -25.82 4.69 -2.75
N TRP A 86 -25.56 5.21 -3.96
CA TRP A 86 -24.20 5.50 -4.46
C TRP A 86 -23.28 6.22 -3.47
N PRO A 87 -23.70 7.28 -2.76
CA PRO A 87 -22.83 7.96 -1.79
C PRO A 87 -22.36 7.02 -0.67
N VAL A 88 -23.24 6.15 -0.18
CA VAL A 88 -22.92 5.18 0.88
C VAL A 88 -21.99 4.09 0.33
N ALA A 89 -22.24 3.61 -0.89
CA ALA A 89 -21.38 2.63 -1.54
C ALA A 89 -19.95 3.15 -1.77
N ILE A 90 -19.79 4.43 -2.10
CA ILE A 90 -18.48 5.09 -2.19
C ILE A 90 -17.82 5.18 -0.82
N ILE A 91 -18.56 5.53 0.23
CA ILE A 91 -18.04 5.55 1.62
C ILE A 91 -17.54 4.15 2.03
N VAL A 92 -18.28 3.08 1.69
CA VAL A 92 -17.85 1.70 1.93
C VAL A 92 -16.50 1.42 1.26
N LEU A 93 -16.32 1.80 -0.01
CA LEU A 93 -15.03 1.67 -0.70
C LEU A 93 -13.92 2.46 0.00
N LEU A 94 -14.17 3.70 0.40
CA LEU A 94 -13.17 4.54 1.08
C LEU A 94 -12.75 3.96 2.44
N LEU A 95 -13.71 3.46 3.21
CA LEU A 95 -13.45 2.79 4.49
C LEU A 95 -12.69 1.47 4.30
N PHE A 96 -13.06 0.69 3.29
CA PHE A 96 -12.34 -0.53 2.93
C PHE A 96 -10.88 -0.21 2.55
N ALA A 97 -10.68 0.76 1.64
CA ALA A 97 -9.37 1.21 1.20
C ALA A 97 -8.52 1.79 2.35
N ALA A 98 -9.13 2.32 3.39
CA ALA A 98 -8.42 2.81 4.57
C ALA A 98 -7.86 1.70 5.46
N ALA A 99 -8.40 0.47 5.40
CA ALA A 99 -8.18 -0.56 6.42
C ALA A 99 -7.65 -1.90 5.89
N VAL A 100 -8.01 -2.32 4.68
CA VAL A 100 -7.82 -3.72 4.25
C VAL A 100 -6.35 -4.16 4.21
N HIS A 101 -5.42 -3.28 3.81
CA HIS A 101 -4.00 -3.61 3.70
C HIS A 101 -3.15 -2.86 4.74
N LEU A 102 -3.68 -2.65 5.95
CA LEU A 102 -2.93 -1.98 7.03
C LEU A 102 -1.64 -2.71 7.46
N TYR A 103 -1.48 -4.00 7.11
CA TYR A 103 -0.19 -4.67 7.29
C TYR A 103 0.95 -4.00 6.49
N ILE A 104 0.68 -3.32 5.37
CA ILE A 104 1.69 -2.59 4.59
C ILE A 104 2.32 -1.45 5.42
N PRO A 105 1.55 -0.47 5.93
CA PRO A 105 2.12 0.57 6.79
C PRO A 105 2.67 0.04 8.12
N LEU A 106 2.05 -0.99 8.70
CA LEU A 106 2.57 -1.62 9.92
C LEU A 106 3.94 -2.28 9.70
N SER A 107 4.13 -2.99 8.58
CA SER A 107 5.41 -3.64 8.24
C SER A 107 6.53 -2.63 8.07
N LEU A 108 6.26 -1.52 7.38
CA LEU A 108 7.25 -0.49 7.15
C LEU A 108 7.59 0.27 8.44
N TRP A 109 6.58 0.59 9.24
CA TRP A 109 6.77 1.22 10.55
C TRP A 109 7.56 0.33 11.51
N LEU A 110 7.18 -0.95 11.62
CA LEU A 110 7.84 -1.91 12.50
C LEU A 110 9.28 -2.17 12.06
N GLY A 111 9.53 -2.35 10.77
CA GLY A 111 10.89 -2.53 10.26
C GLY A 111 11.75 -1.27 10.43
N HIS A 112 11.16 -0.08 10.37
CA HIS A 112 11.87 1.16 10.72
C HIS A 112 12.22 1.22 12.21
N TRP A 113 11.31 0.80 13.08
CA TRP A 113 11.60 0.68 14.51
C TRP A 113 12.72 -0.35 14.78
N LEU A 114 12.69 -1.52 14.12
CA LEU A 114 13.75 -2.53 14.21
C LEU A 114 15.09 -1.98 13.71
N ARG A 115 15.09 -1.24 12.59
CA ARG A 115 16.29 -0.56 12.07
C ARG A 115 16.91 0.35 13.12
N GLN A 116 16.09 1.17 13.79
CA GLN A 116 16.57 2.08 14.84
C GLN A 116 17.05 1.33 16.08
N LYS A 117 16.35 0.27 16.48
CA LYS A 117 16.64 -0.51 17.69
C LYS A 117 17.93 -1.34 17.55
N PHE A 118 18.17 -1.90 16.37
CA PHE A 118 19.29 -2.82 16.11
C PHE A 118 20.36 -2.24 15.19
N SER A 119 20.28 -0.93 14.87
CA SER A 119 21.21 -0.24 13.96
C SER A 119 21.43 -0.98 12.64
N LEU A 120 20.34 -1.49 12.06
CA LEU A 120 20.41 -2.33 10.86
C LEU A 120 21.02 -1.56 9.67
N SER A 121 21.86 -2.26 8.91
CA SER A 121 22.34 -1.76 7.61
C SER A 121 21.16 -1.56 6.65
N GLU A 122 21.39 -0.81 5.57
CA GLU A 122 20.33 -0.55 4.58
C GLU A 122 19.83 -1.83 3.91
N GLY A 123 20.74 -2.74 3.54
CA GLY A 123 20.37 -4.04 2.97
C GLY A 123 19.56 -4.88 3.96
N ALA A 124 20.00 -4.95 5.22
CA ALA A 124 19.25 -5.65 6.27
C ALA A 124 17.87 -5.03 6.53
N THR A 125 17.77 -3.70 6.47
CA THR A 125 16.49 -2.98 6.58
C THR A 125 15.52 -3.36 5.45
N LEU A 126 15.99 -3.38 4.20
CA LEU A 126 15.17 -3.76 3.05
C LEU A 126 14.65 -5.20 3.15
N ILE A 127 15.54 -6.14 3.51
CA ILE A 127 15.16 -7.54 3.76
C ILE A 127 14.14 -7.61 4.90
N THR A 128 14.34 -6.85 5.97
CA THR A 128 13.42 -6.82 7.13
C THR A 128 12.04 -6.33 6.71
N TRP A 129 11.93 -5.26 5.91
CA TRP A 129 10.64 -4.79 5.39
C TRP A 129 9.98 -5.80 4.48
N ALA A 130 10.73 -6.46 3.59
CA ALA A 130 10.18 -7.50 2.72
C ALA A 130 9.63 -8.69 3.52
N LEU A 131 10.38 -9.17 4.52
CA LEU A 131 9.94 -10.26 5.39
C LEU A 131 8.71 -9.88 6.21
N LEU A 132 8.68 -8.67 6.79
CA LEU A 132 7.52 -8.19 7.54
C LEU A 132 6.29 -8.05 6.64
N LEU A 133 6.46 -7.59 5.40
CA LEU A 133 5.37 -7.52 4.42
C LEU A 133 4.80 -8.91 4.13
N VAL A 134 5.67 -9.90 3.88
CA VAL A 134 5.26 -11.30 3.65
C VAL A 134 4.55 -11.89 4.87
N LEU A 135 5.08 -11.67 6.08
CA LEU A 135 4.40 -12.07 7.32
C LEU A 135 3.02 -11.40 7.44
N GLY A 136 2.94 -10.12 7.09
CA GLY A 136 1.68 -9.39 6.97
C GLY A 136 0.71 -10.09 6.02
N GLU A 137 1.11 -10.40 4.80
CA GLU A 137 0.26 -11.09 3.82
C GLU A 137 -0.22 -12.47 4.29
N ILE A 138 0.61 -13.20 5.04
CA ILE A 138 0.27 -14.54 5.55
C ILE A 138 -0.73 -14.48 6.72
N PHE A 139 -0.51 -13.58 7.67
CA PHE A 139 -1.23 -13.56 8.95
C PHE A 139 -2.36 -12.52 9.02
N TRP A 140 -2.40 -11.57 8.09
CA TRP A 140 -3.40 -10.51 8.14
C TRP A 140 -4.81 -11.07 7.88
N PRO A 141 -5.80 -10.75 8.75
CA PRO A 141 -7.17 -11.18 8.54
C PRO A 141 -7.72 -10.49 7.29
N SER A 142 -7.91 -11.26 6.23
CA SER A 142 -8.44 -10.80 4.95
C SER A 142 -9.61 -11.68 4.53
N ILE A 143 -10.63 -11.06 3.91
CA ILE A 143 -11.83 -11.78 3.42
C ILE A 143 -11.43 -12.79 2.34
N PHE A 144 -10.44 -12.43 1.52
CA PHE A 144 -9.80 -13.29 0.54
C PHE A 144 -8.31 -12.95 0.54
N ARG A 145 -7.47 -13.97 0.36
CA ARG A 145 -6.03 -13.76 0.21
C ARG A 145 -5.80 -13.06 -1.11
N TRP A 146 -5.33 -11.82 -1.07
CA TRP A 146 -4.92 -11.04 -2.23
C TRP A 146 -3.45 -10.70 -2.11
N ASN A 147 -2.64 -11.17 -3.07
CA ASN A 147 -1.19 -10.97 -3.05
C ASN A 147 -0.66 -10.70 -4.45
N LEU A 148 0.50 -10.03 -4.51
CA LEU A 148 1.11 -9.56 -5.76
C LEU A 148 1.55 -10.73 -6.65
N GLY A 149 1.81 -11.90 -6.06
CA GLY A 149 2.22 -13.10 -6.78
C GLY A 149 1.18 -13.61 -7.77
N TYR A 150 -0.11 -13.35 -7.55
CA TYR A 150 -1.16 -13.78 -8.49
C TYR A 150 -1.04 -13.17 -9.88
N THR A 151 -0.42 -12.00 -9.98
CA THR A 151 -0.25 -11.30 -11.26
C THR A 151 0.70 -12.05 -12.19
N LEU A 152 1.67 -12.80 -11.63
CA LEU A 152 2.54 -13.71 -12.38
C LEU A 152 1.80 -14.96 -12.86
N LEU A 153 0.85 -15.47 -12.08
CA LEU A 153 0.05 -16.62 -12.52
C LEU A 153 -0.91 -16.23 -13.65
N TRP A 154 -1.50 -15.04 -13.55
CA TRP A 154 -2.50 -14.55 -14.50
C TRP A 154 -1.95 -14.27 -15.90
N ILE A 155 -0.71 -13.77 -16.03
CA ILE A 155 -0.12 -13.51 -17.36
C ILE A 155 0.16 -14.80 -18.17
N HIS A 156 0.15 -15.96 -17.51
CA HIS A 156 0.39 -17.27 -18.14
C HIS A 156 -0.89 -18.05 -18.48
N SER A 157 -2.06 -17.52 -18.11
CA SER A 157 -3.38 -18.13 -18.34
C SER A 157 -4.14 -17.40 -19.45
#